data_AF-L0F4X2-F1
#
_entry.id   AF-L0F4X2-F1
#
_cell.length_a   1.000
_cell.length_b   1.000
_cell.length_c   1.000
_cell.angle_alpha   90.00
_cell.angle_beta   90.00
_cell.angle_gamma   90.00
#
_symmetry.space_group_name_H-M   'P 1'
#
loop_
_entity.id
_entity.type
_entity.pdbx_description
1 polymer ?
#
loop_
_entity_poly.entity_id
_entity_poly.type
_entity_poly.pdbx_seq_one_letter_code
_entity_poly.pdbx_strand_id
1 'polypeptide(L)'
;MVDITEVQQLLREPTSKNLICRELEFRPQNLALFIAALSNTTDEYGYIVIGASKNADKYSVNGISPEFKIDEPIKRALGLLSEQPRIDFGSLTIDGKNIYAIKVKQVASDIYFKPTQNTESQADLFIRDLYLACIKLQARKLYVNVTEDERNDFIVDLLETSGHCIKDQSRRGSSATGKLSGEVDIFVEKNGMPFTLIEALNLDSLNTSYIDTHLDKIYSYDTAGNAFNVCLSYVKVKDFGSFWDKYCDHAGKHAYPVMLISSNINADKDYSYSDIRFMTTTHNRSGKTTCLYHICVKIH
;
A
#
# COMPACT_ATOMS: atom_id res chain seq x y z
N MET A 1 16.63 -17.47 -26.19
CA MET A 1 17.29 -18.40 -25.26
C MET A 1 18.34 -17.63 -24.48
N VAL A 2 18.29 -17.72 -23.16
CA VAL A 2 19.37 -17.32 -22.26
C VAL A 2 20.61 -18.14 -22.61
N ASP A 3 21.76 -17.49 -22.72
CA ASP A 3 23.05 -18.13 -23.01
C ASP A 3 24.04 -17.88 -21.86
N ILE A 4 24.53 -18.96 -21.26
CA ILE A 4 25.49 -18.90 -20.15
C ILE A 4 26.80 -18.24 -20.56
N THR A 5 27.23 -18.42 -21.80
CA THR A 5 28.50 -17.89 -22.32
C THR A 5 28.44 -16.37 -22.42
N GLU A 6 27.32 -15.84 -22.91
CA GLU A 6 27.07 -14.39 -22.97
C GLU A 6 27.05 -13.78 -21.57
N VAL A 7 26.37 -14.42 -20.61
CA VAL A 7 26.33 -13.97 -19.20
C VAL A 7 27.73 -13.96 -18.58
N GLN A 8 28.51 -15.02 -18.78
CA GLN A 8 29.89 -15.10 -18.28
C GLN A 8 30.79 -14.03 -18.89
N GLN A 9 30.64 -13.73 -20.18
CA GLN A 9 31.39 -12.66 -20.83
C GLN A 9 31.03 -11.29 -20.23
N LEU A 10 29.75 -10.98 -20.08
CA LEU A 10 29.30 -9.71 -19.50
C LEU A 10 29.77 -9.52 -18.05
N LEU A 11 29.80 -10.60 -17.25
CA LEU A 11 30.34 -10.57 -15.89
C LEU A 11 31.85 -10.30 -15.83
N ARG A 12 32.58 -10.45 -16.94
CA ARG A 12 34.00 -10.07 -17.06
C ARG A 12 34.22 -8.65 -17.58
N GLU A 13 33.15 -7.98 -18.03
CA GLU A 13 33.17 -6.65 -18.64
C GLU A 13 32.51 -5.61 -17.72
N PRO A 14 33.24 -5.04 -16.74
CA PRO A 14 32.66 -4.17 -15.71
C PRO A 14 32.06 -2.87 -16.23
N THR A 15 32.44 -2.45 -17.43
CA THR A 15 31.91 -1.24 -18.08
C THR A 15 30.66 -1.51 -18.92
N SER A 16 30.22 -2.77 -19.05
CA SER A 16 29.04 -3.09 -19.85
C SER A 16 27.78 -2.47 -19.25
N LYS A 17 27.04 -1.73 -20.09
CA LYS A 17 25.74 -1.16 -19.76
C LYS A 17 24.60 -2.17 -19.98
N ASN A 18 24.90 -3.31 -20.62
CA ASN A 18 23.93 -4.35 -20.99
C ASN A 18 23.78 -5.41 -19.91
N LEU A 19 24.25 -5.14 -18.69
CA LEU A 19 24.19 -6.07 -17.57
C LEU A 19 23.71 -5.36 -16.30
N ILE A 20 22.60 -5.84 -15.75
CA ILE A 20 22.06 -5.42 -14.45
C ILE A 20 22.21 -6.59 -13.48
N CYS A 21 23.06 -6.45 -12.46
CA CYS A 21 23.24 -7.47 -11.42
C CYS A 21 22.48 -7.09 -10.13
N ARG A 22 21.78 -8.05 -9.54
CA ARG A 22 21.18 -7.95 -8.22
C ARG A 22 21.50 -9.18 -7.40
N GLU A 23 21.91 -8.98 -6.15
CA GLU A 23 22.16 -10.10 -5.25
C GLU A 23 20.88 -10.90 -5.01
N LEU A 24 19.77 -10.21 -4.72
CA LEU A 24 18.43 -10.79 -4.61
C LEU A 24 17.39 -9.73 -5.01
N GLU A 25 16.57 -10.00 -6.03
CA GLU A 25 15.48 -9.12 -6.42
C GLU A 25 14.35 -9.90 -7.12
N PHE A 26 13.17 -9.88 -6.52
CA PHE A 26 11.96 -10.52 -7.05
C PHE A 26 10.73 -9.61 -7.02
N ARG A 27 10.90 -8.32 -6.69
CA ARG A 27 9.77 -7.37 -6.68
C ARG A 27 9.35 -7.05 -8.12
N PRO A 28 8.07 -7.26 -8.51
CA PRO A 28 7.61 -7.02 -9.87
C PRO A 28 7.90 -5.61 -10.40
N GLN A 29 7.79 -4.59 -9.56
CA GLN A 29 8.05 -3.19 -9.96
C GLN A 29 9.51 -2.97 -10.37
N ASN A 30 10.46 -3.51 -9.61
CA ASN A 30 11.89 -3.36 -9.93
C ASN A 30 12.28 -4.20 -11.14
N LEU A 31 11.73 -5.41 -11.25
CA LEU A 31 11.93 -6.24 -12.45
C LEU A 31 11.40 -5.52 -13.71
N ALA A 32 10.22 -4.91 -13.64
CA ALA A 32 9.65 -4.13 -14.73
C ALA A 32 10.55 -2.95 -15.11
N LEU A 33 11.10 -2.23 -14.11
CA LEU A 33 12.04 -1.13 -14.34
C LEU A 33 13.29 -1.60 -15.10
N PHE A 34 13.89 -2.71 -14.69
CA PHE A 34 15.08 -3.24 -15.36
C PHE A 34 14.79 -3.74 -16.77
N ILE A 35 13.65 -4.41 -16.96
CA ILE A 35 13.22 -4.88 -18.27
C ILE A 35 12.98 -3.69 -19.20
N ALA A 36 12.24 -2.67 -18.77
CA ALA A 36 12.03 -1.46 -19.56
C ALA A 36 13.36 -0.75 -19.90
N ALA A 37 14.25 -0.61 -18.92
CA ALA A 37 15.55 0.01 -19.12
C ALA A 37 16.39 -0.72 -20.18
N LEU A 38 16.41 -2.06 -20.17
CA LEU A 38 17.13 -2.87 -21.15
C LEU A 38 16.41 -2.99 -22.50
N SER A 39 15.08 -2.95 -22.53
CA SER A 39 14.32 -2.95 -23.78
C SER A 39 14.51 -1.68 -24.61
N ASN A 40 14.85 -0.57 -23.94
CA ASN A 40 15.03 0.75 -24.55
C ASN A 40 16.50 1.11 -24.81
N THR A 41 17.42 0.15 -24.70
CA THR A 41 18.84 0.38 -25.01
C THR A 41 19.06 0.48 -26.52
N THR A 42 20.26 0.88 -26.92
CA THR A 42 20.72 0.78 -28.32
C THR A 42 21.25 -0.60 -28.68
N ASP A 43 21.69 -1.37 -27.68
CA ASP A 43 22.22 -2.71 -27.85
C ASP A 43 21.11 -3.72 -28.15
N GLU A 44 21.41 -4.74 -28.96
CA GLU A 44 20.43 -5.75 -29.42
C GLU A 44 19.76 -6.50 -28.25
N TYR A 45 20.51 -6.71 -27.16
CA TYR A 45 20.01 -7.32 -25.94
C TYR A 45 20.82 -6.89 -24.72
N GLY A 46 20.22 -7.10 -23.55
CA GLY A 46 20.89 -7.06 -22.26
C GLY A 46 20.44 -8.18 -21.34
N TYR A 47 21.11 -8.28 -20.19
CA TYR A 47 20.86 -9.28 -19.18
C TYR A 47 20.57 -8.67 -17.82
N ILE A 48 19.57 -9.22 -17.14
CA ILE A 48 19.37 -9.05 -15.70
C ILE A 48 19.84 -10.37 -15.06
N VAL A 49 20.77 -10.29 -14.11
CA VAL A 49 21.30 -11.45 -13.39
C VAL A 49 21.01 -11.30 -11.90
N ILE A 50 20.21 -12.22 -11.37
CA ILE A 50 19.87 -12.32 -9.95
C ILE A 50 20.74 -13.42 -9.32
N GLY A 51 21.35 -13.12 -8.17
CA GLY A 51 22.42 -13.92 -7.58
C GLY A 51 23.82 -13.44 -7.95
N ALA A 52 23.94 -12.22 -8.46
CA ALA A 52 25.24 -11.57 -8.72
C ALA A 52 25.21 -10.12 -8.23
N SER A 53 26.33 -9.60 -7.78
CA SER A 53 26.45 -8.21 -7.33
C SER A 53 27.62 -7.51 -8.03
N LYS A 54 27.53 -6.18 -8.15
CA LYS A 54 28.61 -5.33 -8.67
C LYS A 54 29.16 -4.49 -7.52
N ASN A 55 30.44 -4.67 -7.21
CA ASN A 55 31.15 -3.86 -6.22
C ASN A 55 32.24 -3.06 -6.94
N ALA A 56 32.10 -1.73 -6.96
CA ALA A 56 32.91 -0.84 -7.79
C ALA A 56 32.93 -1.32 -9.26
N ASP A 57 34.08 -1.82 -9.72
CA ASP A 57 34.30 -2.29 -11.09
C ASP A 57 34.49 -3.81 -11.18
N LYS A 58 33.94 -4.57 -10.23
CA LYS A 58 34.01 -6.04 -10.26
C LYS A 58 32.66 -6.67 -9.99
N TYR A 59 32.27 -7.60 -10.86
CA TYR A 59 31.13 -8.47 -10.62
C TYR A 59 31.53 -9.68 -9.76
N SER A 60 30.60 -10.10 -8.92
CA SER A 60 30.72 -11.30 -8.10
C SER A 60 29.45 -12.13 -8.22
N VAL A 61 29.62 -13.44 -8.43
CA VAL A 61 28.52 -14.40 -8.44
C VAL A 61 28.32 -14.89 -7.00
N ASN A 62 27.22 -14.49 -6.38
CA ASN A 62 26.89 -14.80 -4.99
C ASN A 62 26.07 -16.09 -4.90
N GLY A 63 25.26 -16.36 -5.91
CA GLY A 63 24.33 -17.48 -5.97
C GLY A 63 23.00 -17.18 -5.28
N ILE A 64 22.00 -18.00 -5.58
CA ILE A 64 20.67 -17.97 -4.96
C ILE A 64 20.18 -19.40 -4.70
N SER A 65 19.25 -19.54 -3.76
CA SER A 65 18.58 -20.81 -3.52
C SER A 65 17.86 -21.30 -4.79
N PRO A 66 18.00 -22.58 -5.19
CA PRO A 66 17.21 -23.18 -6.27
C PRO A 66 15.69 -23.19 -6.03
N GLU A 67 15.26 -22.98 -4.79
CA GLU A 67 13.84 -23.02 -4.40
C GLU A 67 13.06 -21.76 -4.81
N PHE A 68 13.75 -20.67 -5.17
CA PHE A 68 13.08 -19.44 -5.59
C PHE A 68 12.39 -19.63 -6.94
N LYS A 69 11.09 -19.29 -7.01
CA LYS A 69 10.32 -19.29 -8.26
C LYS A 69 10.21 -17.87 -8.80
N ILE A 70 10.75 -17.62 -9.99
CA ILE A 70 10.80 -16.30 -10.59
C ILE A 70 9.66 -16.04 -11.59
N ASP A 71 8.98 -17.09 -12.05
CA ASP A 71 7.95 -17.02 -13.10
C ASP A 71 6.81 -16.05 -12.76
N GLU A 72 6.27 -16.14 -11.53
CA GLU A 72 5.16 -15.28 -11.10
C GLU A 72 5.60 -13.81 -10.94
N PRO A 73 6.71 -13.49 -10.26
CA PRO A 73 7.29 -12.15 -10.27
C PRO A 73 7.49 -11.54 -11.65
N ILE A 74 8.05 -12.30 -12.60
CA ILE A 74 8.25 -11.84 -13.98
C ILE A 74 6.91 -11.61 -14.66
N LYS A 75 5.96 -12.53 -14.56
CA LYS A 75 4.62 -12.37 -15.14
C LYS A 75 3.93 -11.11 -14.63
N ARG A 76 4.02 -10.84 -13.33
CA ARG A 76 3.51 -9.58 -12.73
C ARG A 76 4.25 -8.36 -13.27
N ALA A 77 5.58 -8.42 -13.39
CA ALA A 77 6.41 -7.33 -13.93
C ALA A 77 6.03 -6.98 -15.38
N LEU A 78 5.87 -7.99 -16.24
CA LEU A 78 5.40 -7.81 -17.62
C LEU A 78 4.01 -7.17 -17.68
N GLY A 79 3.14 -7.48 -16.71
CA GLY A 79 1.82 -6.86 -16.57
C GLY A 79 1.85 -5.35 -16.33
N LEU A 80 2.96 -4.80 -15.84
CA LEU A 80 3.16 -3.38 -15.53
C LEU A 80 3.64 -2.54 -16.72
N LEU A 81 4.02 -3.15 -17.85
CA LEU A 81 4.68 -2.47 -18.98
C LEU A 81 3.72 -2.13 -20.13
N SER A 82 3.89 -0.97 -20.75
CA SER A 82 3.01 -0.40 -21.79
C SER A 82 2.82 -1.36 -22.96
N GLU A 83 3.88 -2.08 -23.29
CA GLU A 83 3.97 -3.06 -24.36
C GLU A 83 4.60 -4.36 -23.82
N GLN A 84 4.38 -5.48 -24.52
CA GLN A 84 5.02 -6.76 -24.18
C GLN A 84 6.48 -6.79 -24.65
N PRO A 85 7.47 -6.79 -23.73
CA PRO A 85 8.88 -6.92 -24.09
C PRO A 85 9.18 -8.33 -24.59
N ARG A 86 10.22 -8.45 -25.41
CA ARG A 86 10.76 -9.73 -25.85
C ARG A 86 11.82 -10.20 -24.87
N ILE A 87 11.41 -11.05 -23.93
CA ILE A 87 12.31 -11.61 -22.93
C ILE A 87 12.42 -13.12 -23.04
N ASP A 88 13.50 -13.65 -22.47
CA ASP A 88 13.64 -15.07 -22.15
C ASP A 88 14.38 -15.20 -20.83
N PHE A 89 14.02 -16.19 -20.01
CA PHE A 89 14.59 -16.30 -18.66
C PHE A 89 14.75 -17.74 -18.22
N GLY A 90 15.71 -17.97 -17.32
CA GLY A 90 15.97 -19.29 -16.78
C GLY A 90 17.05 -19.31 -15.71
N SER A 91 17.16 -20.45 -15.02
CA SER A 91 18.23 -20.70 -14.08
C SER A 91 19.52 -21.09 -14.80
N LEU A 92 20.66 -20.59 -14.35
CA LEU A 92 21.98 -20.98 -14.81
C LEU A 92 22.86 -21.35 -13.61
N THR A 93 23.88 -22.17 -13.83
CA THR A 93 24.90 -22.46 -12.80
C THR A 93 26.26 -21.94 -13.27
N ILE A 94 26.83 -20.98 -12.54
CA ILE A 94 28.17 -20.42 -12.79
C ILE A 94 29.03 -20.70 -11.56
N ASP A 95 30.19 -21.34 -11.77
CA ASP A 95 31.13 -21.70 -10.70
C ASP A 95 30.47 -22.47 -9.53
N GLY A 96 29.52 -23.37 -9.86
CA GLY A 96 28.77 -24.16 -8.88
C GLY A 96 27.66 -23.39 -8.14
N LYS A 97 27.45 -22.11 -8.46
CA LYS A 97 26.41 -21.26 -7.87
C LYS A 97 25.24 -21.08 -8.83
N ASN A 98 24.04 -21.36 -8.35
CA ASN A 98 22.82 -21.14 -9.12
C ASN A 98 22.47 -19.65 -9.18
N ILE A 99 22.07 -19.16 -10.35
CA ILE A 99 21.64 -17.78 -10.61
C ILE A 99 20.38 -17.79 -11.49
N TYR A 100 19.64 -16.68 -11.50
CA TYR A 100 18.60 -16.43 -12.51
C TYR A 100 19.08 -15.40 -13.50
N ALA A 101 18.90 -15.69 -14.80
CA ALA A 101 19.19 -14.76 -15.87
C ALA A 101 17.91 -14.45 -16.66
N ILE A 102 17.71 -13.17 -16.98
CA ILE A 102 16.63 -12.68 -17.84
C ILE A 102 17.32 -11.96 -19.02
N LYS A 103 17.27 -12.57 -20.20
CA LYS A 103 17.68 -11.95 -21.46
C LYS A 103 16.56 -11.04 -21.93
N VAL A 104 16.84 -9.76 -22.10
CA VAL A 104 15.90 -8.74 -22.57
C VAL A 104 16.37 -8.26 -23.94
N LYS A 105 15.54 -8.42 -24.97
CA LYS A 105 15.85 -7.90 -26.31
C LYS A 105 15.38 -6.46 -26.45
N GLN A 106 16.12 -5.71 -27.25
CA GLN A 106 15.73 -4.39 -27.70
C GLN A 106 14.39 -4.44 -28.46
N VAL A 107 13.62 -3.37 -28.37
CA VAL A 107 12.47 -3.12 -29.25
C VAL A 107 12.56 -1.75 -29.91
N ALA A 108 11.89 -1.59 -31.04
CA ALA A 108 11.90 -0.35 -31.82
C ALA A 108 11.04 0.77 -31.21
N SER A 109 10.06 0.41 -30.39
CA SER A 109 9.18 1.34 -29.68
C SER A 109 9.52 1.29 -28.21
N ASP A 110 9.79 2.44 -27.61
CA ASP A 110 10.15 2.52 -26.20
C ASP A 110 9.06 1.87 -25.33
N ILE A 111 9.49 0.99 -24.45
CA ILE A 111 8.66 0.38 -23.42
C ILE A 111 8.73 1.23 -22.18
N TYR A 112 7.57 1.74 -21.78
CA TYR A 112 7.43 2.45 -20.53
C TYR A 112 6.66 1.57 -19.55
N PHE A 113 6.54 2.02 -18.31
CA PHE A 113 5.44 1.52 -17.49
C PHE A 113 4.14 1.85 -18.22
N LYS A 114 3.15 0.94 -18.14
CA LYS A 114 1.78 1.27 -18.54
C LYS A 114 1.48 2.61 -17.88
N PRO A 115 1.02 3.62 -18.64
CA PRO A 115 0.41 4.78 -17.99
C PRO A 115 -0.61 4.19 -17.03
N THR A 116 -0.45 4.49 -15.76
CA THR A 116 -1.21 3.90 -14.69
C THR A 116 -2.68 4.09 -15.04
N GLN A 117 -3.36 3.05 -15.53
CA GLN A 117 -4.81 3.11 -15.72
C GLN A 117 -5.51 3.24 -14.35
N ASN A 118 -4.77 3.02 -13.26
CA ASN A 118 -5.04 3.60 -11.96
C ASN A 118 -3.93 4.59 -11.63
N THR A 119 -4.11 5.89 -11.90
CA THR A 119 -3.53 6.85 -10.96
C THR A 119 -4.14 6.46 -9.62
N GLU A 120 -3.36 5.84 -8.71
CA GLU A 120 -3.80 5.67 -7.33
C GLU A 120 -4.34 7.03 -6.92
N SER A 121 -5.63 7.06 -6.60
CA SER A 121 -6.24 8.32 -6.25
C SER A 121 -5.49 8.89 -5.05
N GLN A 122 -5.57 10.20 -4.81
CA GLN A 122 -4.95 10.75 -3.60
C GLN A 122 -5.50 10.08 -2.33
N ALA A 123 -6.75 9.59 -2.36
CA ALA A 123 -7.31 8.77 -1.30
C ALA A 123 -6.59 7.42 -1.18
N ASP A 124 -6.25 6.76 -2.29
CA ASP A 124 -5.57 5.46 -2.27
C ASP A 124 -4.17 5.57 -1.69
N LEU A 125 -3.42 6.61 -2.07
CA LEU A 125 -2.12 6.91 -1.49
C LEU A 125 -2.22 7.14 0.03
N PHE A 126 -3.21 7.94 0.45
CA PHE A 126 -3.44 8.19 1.88
C PHE A 126 -3.81 6.91 2.64
N ILE A 127 -4.72 6.10 2.12
CA ILE A 127 -5.13 4.84 2.75
C ILE A 127 -3.95 3.87 2.85
N ARG A 128 -3.07 3.84 1.85
CA ARG A 128 -1.84 3.05 1.90
C ARG A 128 -0.90 3.52 3.01
N ASP A 129 -0.68 4.82 3.14
CA ASP A 129 0.19 5.37 4.18
C ASP A 129 -0.39 5.14 5.58
N LEU A 130 -1.70 5.33 5.74
CA LEU A 130 -2.42 5.00 6.97
C LEU A 130 -2.32 3.51 7.30
N TYR A 131 -2.44 2.64 6.30
CA TYR A 131 -2.27 1.21 6.48
C TYR A 131 -0.86 0.84 6.98
N LEU A 132 0.18 1.44 6.39
CA LEU A 132 1.55 1.27 6.85
C LEU A 132 1.75 1.78 8.29
N ALA A 133 1.06 2.85 8.67
CA ALA A 133 1.06 3.33 10.05
C ALA A 133 0.40 2.33 11.00
N CYS A 134 -0.72 1.73 10.61
CA CYS A 134 -1.39 0.67 11.38
C CYS A 134 -0.50 -0.56 11.59
N ILE A 135 0.23 -1.01 10.56
CA ILE A 135 1.19 -2.11 10.66
C ILE A 135 2.28 -1.78 11.69
N LYS A 136 2.84 -0.56 11.63
CA LYS A 136 3.88 -0.12 12.56
C LYS A 136 3.37 0.00 14.00
N LEU A 137 2.11 0.40 14.18
CA LEU A 137 1.46 0.50 15.50
C LEU A 137 1.25 -0.91 16.08
N GLN A 138 0.61 -1.79 15.31
CA GLN A 138 0.30 -3.17 15.72
C GLN A 138 1.56 -3.95 16.12
N ALA A 139 2.71 -3.70 15.46
CA ALA A 139 3.97 -4.35 15.77
C ALA A 139 4.61 -3.93 17.11
N ARG A 140 4.12 -2.86 17.75
CA ARG A 140 4.72 -2.27 18.96
C ARG A 140 3.93 -2.64 20.21
N LYS A 141 4.54 -3.44 21.09
CA LYS A 141 3.98 -3.81 22.40
C LYS A 141 3.64 -2.62 23.30
N LEU A 142 4.32 -1.48 23.11
CA LEU A 142 4.04 -0.24 23.85
C LEU A 142 2.58 0.18 23.69
N TYR A 143 1.98 -0.01 22.50
CA TYR A 143 0.62 0.47 22.20
C TYR A 143 -0.50 -0.53 22.51
N VAL A 144 -0.21 -1.55 23.32
CA VAL A 144 -1.21 -2.58 23.68
C VAL A 144 -2.18 -2.12 24.76
N ASN A 145 -1.69 -1.41 25.78
CA ASN A 145 -2.47 -0.98 26.95
C ASN A 145 -2.40 0.54 27.16
N VAL A 146 -2.48 1.26 26.06
CA VAL A 146 -2.44 2.74 26.02
C VAL A 146 -3.83 3.28 25.69
N THR A 147 -3.99 4.59 25.86
CA THR A 147 -5.21 5.31 25.46
C THR A 147 -5.38 5.34 23.93
N GLU A 148 -6.57 5.75 23.49
CA GLU A 148 -6.83 6.04 22.07
C GLU A 148 -5.94 7.18 21.59
N ASP A 149 -5.85 8.27 22.38
CA ASP A 149 -5.02 9.44 22.10
C ASP A 149 -3.55 9.06 21.85
N GLU A 150 -2.95 8.21 22.69
CA GLU A 150 -1.57 7.75 22.50
C GLU A 150 -1.37 6.96 21.20
N ARG A 151 -2.42 6.24 20.73
CA ARG A 151 -2.40 5.55 19.44
C ARG A 151 -2.57 6.54 18.28
N ASN A 152 -3.47 7.50 18.44
CA ASN A 152 -3.74 8.55 17.48
C ASN A 152 -2.48 9.39 17.24
N ASP A 153 -1.79 9.83 18.30
CA ASP A 153 -0.53 10.56 18.24
C ASP A 153 0.51 9.80 17.41
N PHE A 154 0.65 8.49 17.63
CA PHE A 154 1.58 7.67 16.83
C PHE A 154 1.18 7.55 15.36
N ILE A 155 -0.11 7.47 15.06
CA ILE A 155 -0.60 7.48 13.67
C ILE A 155 -0.32 8.84 13.02
N VAL A 156 -0.58 9.94 13.74
CA VAL A 156 -0.31 11.31 13.29
C VAL A 156 1.17 11.48 12.93
N ASP A 157 2.09 11.12 13.83
CA ASP A 157 3.54 11.20 13.60
C ASP A 157 3.96 10.50 12.30
N LEU A 158 3.38 9.32 12.04
CA LEU A 158 3.71 8.53 10.85
C LEU A 158 3.10 9.10 9.57
N LEU A 159 1.88 9.65 9.63
CA LEU A 159 1.25 10.33 8.51
C LEU A 159 1.98 11.62 8.15
N GLU A 160 2.40 12.41 9.16
CA GLU A 160 3.22 13.61 8.96
C GLU A 160 4.58 13.25 8.35
N THR A 161 5.24 12.20 8.83
CA THR A 161 6.48 11.67 8.24
C THR A 161 6.28 11.22 6.78
N SER A 162 5.06 10.82 6.42
CA SER A 162 4.68 10.45 5.05
C SER A 162 4.28 11.66 4.20
N GLY A 163 4.36 12.88 4.75
CA GLY A 163 4.14 14.15 4.06
C GLY A 163 2.71 14.67 4.10
N HIS A 164 1.82 14.07 4.90
CA HIS A 164 0.45 14.55 5.09
C HIS A 164 0.42 15.72 6.08
N CYS A 165 -0.37 16.75 5.78
CA CYS A 165 -0.54 17.89 6.69
C CYS A 165 -1.68 17.58 7.67
N ILE A 166 -1.31 17.22 8.91
CA ILE A 166 -2.27 17.01 10.00
C ILE A 166 -2.47 18.32 10.74
N LYS A 167 -3.71 18.66 11.09
CA LYS A 167 -4.01 19.86 11.89
C LYS A 167 -4.62 19.46 13.21
N ASP A 168 -3.97 19.93 14.28
CA ASP A 168 -4.52 19.97 15.63
C ASP A 168 -5.81 20.82 15.62
N GLN A 169 -6.95 20.16 15.87
CA GLN A 169 -8.26 20.79 15.76
C GLN A 169 -8.60 21.66 16.98
N SER A 170 -7.82 21.59 18.08
CA SER A 170 -8.04 22.40 19.29
C SER A 170 -8.12 23.92 19.03
N ARG A 171 -7.70 24.40 17.84
CA ARG A 171 -7.67 25.83 17.45
C ARG A 171 -8.61 26.25 16.31
N ARG A 172 -9.47 25.38 15.77
CA ARG A 172 -10.47 25.76 14.74
C ARG A 172 -11.85 26.16 15.27
N GLY A 173 -11.99 26.28 16.58
CA GLY A 173 -13.05 27.07 17.19
C GLY A 173 -14.34 26.28 17.43
N SER A 174 -14.74 26.29 18.70
CA SER A 174 -16.14 26.18 19.10
C SER A 174 -16.98 27.11 18.23
N SER A 175 -17.95 26.57 17.48
CA SER A 175 -18.90 27.41 16.75
C SER A 175 -19.76 28.21 17.73
N ALA A 176 -20.16 29.42 17.30
CA ALA A 176 -20.96 30.40 18.04
C ALA A 176 -22.40 29.95 18.40
N THR A 177 -22.67 28.65 18.35
CA THR A 177 -23.87 27.99 18.87
C THR A 177 -23.39 26.86 19.76
N GLY A 178 -23.22 27.15 21.06
CA GLY A 178 -22.59 26.29 22.07
C GLY A 178 -23.31 24.98 22.36
N LYS A 179 -23.38 24.09 21.37
CA LYS A 179 -23.83 22.70 21.44
C LYS A 179 -23.26 21.91 20.25
N LEU A 180 -21.95 21.68 20.22
CA LEU A 180 -21.41 20.55 19.47
C LEU A 180 -20.37 19.81 20.32
N SER A 181 -20.50 18.49 20.23
CA SER A 181 -20.01 17.45 21.12
C SER A 181 -18.72 16.87 20.54
N GLY A 182 -17.62 16.92 21.30
CA GLY A 182 -16.35 16.24 21.00
C GLY A 182 -15.41 16.95 20.01
N GLU A 183 -14.14 16.57 20.10
CA GLU A 183 -13.01 16.95 19.23
C GLU A 183 -12.84 15.88 18.14
N VAL A 184 -12.48 16.26 16.91
CA VAL A 184 -12.11 15.29 15.86
C VAL A 184 -10.76 14.70 16.19
N ASP A 185 -10.63 13.37 16.14
CA ASP A 185 -9.38 12.70 16.48
C ASP A 185 -8.23 13.07 15.54
N ILE A 186 -8.44 12.99 14.21
CA ILE A 186 -7.41 13.39 13.23
C ILE A 186 -8.05 14.10 12.03
N PHE A 187 -7.63 15.33 11.77
CA PHE A 187 -8.03 16.11 10.59
C PHE A 187 -6.87 16.31 9.63
N VAL A 188 -7.09 15.98 8.36
CA VAL A 188 -6.05 16.04 7.31
C VAL A 188 -6.39 17.13 6.31
N GLU A 189 -5.43 18.00 6.05
CA GLU A 189 -5.50 19.02 5.01
C GLU A 189 -4.62 18.67 3.81
N LYS A 190 -5.04 19.15 2.65
CA LYS A 190 -4.23 19.12 1.43
C LYS A 190 -4.35 20.44 0.70
N ASN A 191 -3.22 21.08 0.43
CA ASN A 191 -3.17 22.39 -0.24
C ASN A 191 -4.07 23.44 0.43
N GLY A 192 -4.19 23.41 1.76
CA GLY A 192 -5.04 24.31 2.54
C GLY A 192 -6.54 23.99 2.53
N MET A 193 -6.96 22.89 1.88
CA MET A 193 -8.35 22.45 1.82
C MET A 193 -8.58 21.20 2.69
N PRO A 194 -9.79 20.99 3.26
CA PRO A 194 -10.16 19.74 3.90
C PRO A 194 -9.97 18.56 2.93
N PHE A 195 -9.24 17.54 3.38
CA PHE A 195 -8.95 16.38 2.56
C PHE A 195 -9.69 15.14 3.07
N THR A 196 -9.54 14.83 4.36
CA THR A 196 -10.23 13.73 5.03
C THR A 196 -10.20 13.93 6.55
N LEU A 197 -11.03 13.19 7.27
CA LEU A 197 -10.93 13.04 8.72
C LEU A 197 -10.84 11.56 9.09
N ILE A 198 -10.23 11.29 10.24
CA ILE A 198 -10.23 9.98 10.88
C ILE A 198 -10.95 10.14 12.22
N GLU A 199 -12.00 9.35 12.43
CA GLU A 199 -12.58 9.08 13.75
C GLU A 199 -12.00 7.75 14.23
N ALA A 200 -11.32 7.77 15.37
CA ALA A 200 -10.70 6.62 15.98
C ALA A 200 -11.62 5.97 17.03
N LEU A 201 -11.46 4.66 17.25
CA LEU A 201 -12.21 3.91 18.25
C LEU A 201 -11.33 2.85 18.90
N ASN A 202 -11.32 2.80 20.22
CA ASN A 202 -10.87 1.64 20.99
C ASN A 202 -12.04 0.70 21.24
N LEU A 203 -11.95 -0.53 20.73
CA LEU A 203 -12.99 -1.55 20.86
C LEU A 203 -12.43 -2.81 21.53
N ASP A 204 -13.04 -3.23 22.63
CA ASP A 204 -12.77 -4.52 23.28
C ASP A 204 -13.85 -5.58 22.98
N SER A 205 -14.89 -5.16 22.25
CA SER A 205 -16.09 -5.92 21.93
C SER A 205 -16.89 -5.20 20.83
N LEU A 206 -17.92 -5.84 20.29
CA LEU A 206 -18.86 -5.20 19.36
C LEU A 206 -19.91 -4.41 20.14
N ASN A 207 -19.53 -3.25 20.67
CA ASN A 207 -20.47 -2.30 21.26
C ASN A 207 -21.12 -1.45 20.15
N THR A 208 -22.26 -1.92 19.64
CA THR A 208 -22.96 -1.26 18.52
C THR A 208 -23.34 0.17 18.83
N SER A 209 -23.88 0.46 20.02
CA SER A 209 -24.26 1.83 20.41
C SER A 209 -23.08 2.82 20.42
N TYR A 210 -21.91 2.35 20.85
CA TYR A 210 -20.68 3.14 20.82
C TYR A 210 -20.22 3.36 19.38
N ILE A 211 -20.18 2.30 18.58
CA ILE A 211 -19.82 2.38 17.16
C ILE A 211 -20.76 3.35 16.43
N ASP A 212 -22.07 3.23 16.59
CA ASP A 212 -23.09 4.09 15.96
C ASP A 212 -22.86 5.56 16.30
N THR A 213 -22.61 5.84 17.58
CA THR A 213 -22.33 7.20 18.06
C THR A 213 -21.12 7.81 17.32
N HIS A 214 -20.06 7.04 17.14
CA HIS A 214 -18.85 7.49 16.46
C HIS A 214 -19.01 7.57 14.93
N LEU A 215 -19.72 6.63 14.31
CA LEU A 215 -20.06 6.69 12.89
C LEU A 215 -20.90 7.94 12.57
N ASP A 216 -21.83 8.33 13.43
CA ASP A 216 -22.66 9.52 13.24
C ASP A 216 -21.88 10.82 13.43
N LYS A 217 -20.93 10.84 14.38
CA LYS A 217 -20.03 11.99 14.62
C LYS A 217 -19.23 12.36 13.38
N ILE A 218 -18.74 11.40 12.60
CA ILE A 218 -17.99 11.64 11.35
C ILE A 218 -18.72 12.64 10.44
N TYR A 219 -20.03 12.48 10.28
CA TYR A 219 -20.84 13.35 9.42
C TYR A 219 -21.17 14.71 10.05
N SER A 220 -21.11 14.80 11.38
CA SER A 220 -21.22 16.06 12.12
C SER A 220 -19.92 16.87 12.03
N TYR A 221 -18.78 16.19 12.02
CA TYR A 221 -17.45 16.78 11.94
C TYR A 221 -17.04 17.18 10.52
N ASP A 222 -17.29 16.32 9.54
CA ASP A 222 -17.05 16.66 8.14
C ASP A 222 -18.13 17.62 7.65
N THR A 223 -17.98 18.92 7.88
CA THR A 223 -18.93 19.92 7.37
C THR A 223 -18.79 20.18 5.87
N ALA A 224 -17.66 19.80 5.27
CA ALA A 224 -17.33 20.10 3.87
C ALA A 224 -17.86 19.05 2.89
N GLY A 225 -18.17 17.83 3.35
CA GLY A 225 -18.53 16.73 2.47
C GLY A 225 -17.32 16.19 1.73
N ASN A 226 -16.29 15.82 2.47
CA ASN A 226 -15.07 15.21 1.93
C ASN A 226 -15.41 14.02 1.04
N ALA A 227 -14.61 13.81 -0.01
CA ALA A 227 -14.79 12.68 -0.92
C ALA A 227 -14.69 11.33 -0.18
N PHE A 228 -13.88 11.29 0.89
CA PHE A 228 -13.82 10.16 1.78
C PHE A 228 -13.44 10.57 3.22
N ASN A 229 -13.89 9.77 4.18
CA ASN A 229 -13.48 9.83 5.60
C ASN A 229 -13.11 8.41 6.08
N VAL A 230 -12.52 8.32 7.27
CA VAL A 230 -12.05 7.05 7.84
C VAL A 230 -12.61 6.85 9.26
N CYS A 231 -13.09 5.65 9.52
CA CYS A 231 -13.36 5.10 10.84
C CYS A 231 -12.23 4.10 11.15
N LEU A 232 -11.35 4.43 12.10
CA LEU A 232 -10.18 3.63 12.47
C LEU A 232 -10.40 2.98 13.83
N SER A 233 -10.65 1.67 13.85
CA SER A 233 -10.89 0.92 15.08
C SER A 233 -9.65 0.13 15.51
N TYR A 234 -9.14 0.42 16.71
CA TYR A 234 -8.16 -0.38 17.43
C TYR A 234 -8.89 -1.45 18.24
N VAL A 235 -8.78 -2.72 17.83
CA VAL A 235 -9.65 -3.80 18.31
C VAL A 235 -8.87 -4.78 19.16
N LYS A 236 -9.18 -4.85 20.46
CA LYS A 236 -8.60 -5.81 21.40
C LYS A 236 -9.60 -6.89 21.78
N VAL A 237 -9.71 -7.93 20.95
CA VAL A 237 -10.65 -9.05 21.12
C VAL A 237 -9.93 -10.39 20.99
N LYS A 238 -10.50 -11.43 21.61
CA LYS A 238 -9.97 -12.80 21.52
C LYS A 238 -10.12 -13.41 20.13
N ASP A 239 -11.28 -13.22 19.50
CA ASP A 239 -11.60 -13.72 18.17
C ASP A 239 -11.88 -12.55 17.22
N PHE A 240 -10.81 -12.11 16.55
CA PHE A 240 -10.87 -10.98 15.63
C PHE A 240 -11.66 -11.29 14.35
N GLY A 241 -11.65 -12.56 13.90
CA GLY A 241 -12.42 -12.98 12.73
C GLY A 241 -13.92 -12.86 12.97
N SER A 242 -14.41 -13.41 14.08
CA SER A 242 -15.82 -13.30 14.45
C SER A 242 -16.25 -11.85 14.72
N PHE A 243 -15.37 -11.05 15.34
CA PHE A 243 -15.61 -9.63 15.51
C PHE A 243 -15.77 -8.92 14.16
N TRP A 244 -14.85 -9.15 13.23
CA TRP A 244 -14.85 -8.53 11.90
C TRP A 244 -16.14 -8.80 11.12
N ASP A 245 -16.58 -10.05 11.09
CA ASP A 245 -17.78 -10.44 10.33
C ASP A 245 -19.03 -9.72 10.88
N LYS A 246 -19.14 -9.63 12.20
CA LYS A 246 -20.25 -8.92 12.87
C LYS A 246 -20.14 -7.41 12.71
N TYR A 247 -18.94 -6.85 12.76
CA TYR A 247 -18.69 -5.44 12.51
C TYR A 247 -19.13 -5.06 11.09
N CYS A 248 -18.76 -5.86 10.09
CA CYS A 248 -19.18 -5.63 8.70
C CYS A 248 -20.70 -5.65 8.53
N ASP A 249 -21.36 -6.64 9.12
CA ASP A 249 -22.82 -6.75 9.09
C ASP A 249 -23.49 -5.55 9.74
N HIS A 250 -22.98 -5.12 10.89
CA HIS A 250 -23.48 -3.96 11.63
C HIS A 250 -23.29 -2.66 10.84
N ALA A 251 -22.07 -2.35 10.41
CA ALA A 251 -21.77 -1.14 9.65
C ALA A 251 -22.51 -1.10 8.30
N GLY A 252 -22.76 -2.24 7.65
CA GLY A 252 -23.53 -2.33 6.42
C GLY A 252 -25.04 -2.12 6.59
N LYS A 253 -25.56 -2.21 7.82
CA LYS A 253 -26.99 -2.04 8.15
C LYS A 253 -27.28 -0.78 8.97
N HIS A 254 -26.24 -0.08 9.42
CA HIS A 254 -26.39 1.15 10.18
C HIS A 254 -27.19 2.20 9.41
N ALA A 255 -28.05 2.93 10.13
CA ALA A 255 -28.83 4.02 9.58
C ALA A 255 -28.04 5.33 9.69
N TYR A 256 -27.11 5.52 8.75
CA TYR A 256 -26.25 6.71 8.69
C TYR A 256 -27.05 8.01 8.55
N PRO A 257 -26.51 9.17 8.99
CA PRO A 257 -27.11 10.49 8.78
C PRO A 257 -27.29 10.87 7.30
N VAL A 258 -26.61 10.16 6.41
CA VAL A 258 -26.68 10.29 4.95
C VAL A 258 -27.09 8.96 4.32
N MET A 259 -27.60 8.98 3.09
CA MET A 259 -28.10 7.77 2.44
C MET A 259 -26.97 6.79 2.11
N LEU A 260 -27.00 5.60 2.71
CA LEU A 260 -26.16 4.47 2.31
C LEU A 260 -26.58 3.93 0.93
N ILE A 261 -25.63 3.84 0.01
CA ILE A 261 -25.79 3.28 -1.34
C ILE A 261 -25.38 1.80 -1.35
N SER A 262 -24.20 1.50 -0.80
CA SER A 262 -23.62 0.16 -0.82
C SER A 262 -22.53 -0.02 0.23
N SER A 263 -22.21 -1.26 0.55
CA SER A 263 -21.03 -1.64 1.33
C SER A 263 -20.17 -2.64 0.57
N ASN A 264 -18.85 -2.60 0.76
CA ASN A 264 -17.89 -3.52 0.16
C ASN A 264 -16.90 -4.03 1.21
N ILE A 265 -16.99 -5.33 1.54
CA ILE A 265 -16.13 -6.00 2.51
C ILE A 265 -14.80 -6.49 1.93
N ASN A 266 -14.63 -6.43 0.60
CA ASN A 266 -13.39 -6.77 -0.12
C ASN A 266 -12.72 -5.48 -0.63
N ALA A 267 -12.68 -4.46 0.23
CA ALA A 267 -12.11 -3.15 -0.11
C ALA A 267 -10.60 -3.08 0.14
N ASP A 268 -9.98 -4.21 0.46
CA ASP A 268 -8.60 -4.35 0.90
C ASP A 268 -7.55 -4.21 -0.21
N LYS A 269 -7.89 -3.96 -1.48
CA LYS A 269 -6.93 -3.55 -2.56
C LYS A 269 -5.55 -4.27 -2.52
N ASP A 270 -5.53 -5.59 -2.33
CA ASP A 270 -4.33 -6.44 -2.19
C ASP A 270 -3.52 -6.33 -0.87
N TYR A 271 -4.07 -5.71 0.18
CA TYR A 271 -3.53 -5.74 1.54
C TYR A 271 -3.71 -7.13 2.15
N SER A 272 -2.63 -7.92 2.20
CA SER A 272 -2.68 -9.36 2.49
C SER A 272 -2.69 -9.75 3.97
N TYR A 273 -2.75 -8.79 4.91
CA TYR A 273 -2.61 -9.08 6.33
C TYR A 273 -3.96 -9.40 6.98
N SER A 274 -4.03 -10.53 7.68
CA SER A 274 -5.29 -11.08 8.22
C SER A 274 -5.83 -10.36 9.46
N ASP A 275 -4.96 -9.66 10.20
CA ASP A 275 -5.24 -8.97 11.46
C ASP A 275 -5.38 -7.44 11.32
N ILE A 276 -5.41 -6.94 10.07
CA ILE A 276 -5.83 -5.57 9.73
C ILE A 276 -6.79 -5.66 8.54
N ARG A 277 -8.05 -5.27 8.72
CA ARG A 277 -9.11 -5.50 7.72
C ARG A 277 -9.83 -4.22 7.34
N PHE A 278 -10.35 -4.21 6.12
CA PHE A 278 -10.97 -3.07 5.47
C PHE A 278 -12.34 -3.40 4.92
N MET A 279 -13.28 -2.48 5.13
CA MET A 279 -14.50 -2.40 4.34
C MET A 279 -14.76 -0.95 3.99
N THR A 280 -15.60 -0.72 2.99
CA THR A 280 -16.10 0.62 2.69
C THR A 280 -17.61 0.65 2.73
N THR A 281 -18.16 1.80 3.12
CA THR A 281 -19.55 2.16 2.89
C THR A 281 -19.60 3.37 1.97
N THR A 282 -20.42 3.29 0.92
CA THR A 282 -20.57 4.34 -0.08
C THR A 282 -21.89 5.06 0.15
N HIS A 283 -21.88 6.39 0.15
CA HIS A 283 -23.01 7.22 0.58
C HIS A 283 -23.35 8.30 -0.42
N ASN A 284 -24.64 8.63 -0.55
CA ASN A 284 -25.10 9.83 -1.23
C ASN A 284 -25.21 10.98 -0.22
N ARG A 285 -24.33 11.97 -0.35
CA ARG A 285 -24.33 13.19 0.44
C ARG A 285 -24.62 14.39 -0.46
N SER A 286 -25.82 14.95 -0.34
CA SER A 286 -26.25 16.13 -1.10
C SER A 286 -26.09 15.98 -2.63
N GLY A 287 -26.34 14.77 -3.15
CA GLY A 287 -26.22 14.47 -4.58
C GLY A 287 -24.81 14.06 -5.04
N LYS A 288 -23.83 13.99 -4.14
CA LYS A 288 -22.47 13.50 -4.43
C LYS A 288 -22.22 12.17 -3.73
N THR A 289 -21.49 11.29 -4.41
CA THR A 289 -20.99 10.05 -3.81
C THR A 289 -19.80 10.34 -2.91
N THR A 290 -19.84 9.84 -1.69
CA THR A 290 -18.75 9.91 -0.70
C THR A 290 -18.48 8.51 -0.14
N CYS A 291 -17.27 8.26 0.33
CA CYS A 291 -16.86 6.95 0.83
C CYS A 291 -16.43 7.03 2.30
N LEU A 292 -16.92 6.12 3.14
CA LEU A 292 -16.38 5.91 4.47
C LEU A 292 -15.57 4.62 4.47
N TYR A 293 -14.27 4.73 4.75
CA TYR A 293 -13.40 3.58 5.00
C TYR A 293 -13.55 3.15 6.44
N HIS A 294 -13.75 1.85 6.67
CA HIS A 294 -13.70 1.26 7.99
C HIS A 294 -12.47 0.37 8.07
N ILE A 295 -11.55 0.70 8.98
CA ILE A 295 -10.28 0.01 9.16
C ILE A 295 -10.27 -0.56 10.57
N CYS A 296 -10.19 -1.89 10.69
CA CYS A 296 -10.05 -2.55 11.99
C CYS A 296 -8.62 -3.09 12.13
N VAL A 297 -7.89 -2.63 13.15
CA VAL A 297 -6.53 -3.05 13.50
C VAL A 297 -6.59 -3.87 14.77
N LYS A 298 -6.24 -5.15 14.71
CA LYS A 298 -6.18 -5.97 15.92
C LYS A 298 -5.03 -5.53 16.83
N ILE A 299 -5.31 -5.35 18.10
CA ILE A 299 -4.33 -5.09 19.16
C ILE A 299 -4.12 -6.38 19.95
N HIS A 300 -2.86 -6.79 20.11
CA HIS A 300 -2.46 -8.04 20.76
C HIS A 300 -2.31 -7.91 22.28
#